data_AF-A0A7S0F4Q8-F1
#
_entry.id   AF-A0A7S0F4Q8-F1
#
_cell.length_a   1.000
_cell.length_b   1.000
_cell.length_c   1.000
_cell.angle_alpha   90.00
_cell.angle_beta   90.00
_cell.angle_gamma   90.00
#
_symmetry.space_group_name_H-M   'P 1'
#
loop_
_entity.id
_entity.type
_entity.pdbx_description
1 polymer ?
#
loop_
_entity_poly.entity_id
_entity_poly.type
_entity_poly.pdbx_seq_one_letter_code
_entity_poly.pdbx_strand_id
1 'polypeptide(L)'
;EPLARTVLVLATPGMPRSITRPKKSPHRVKQKVAKPKSQKIAKPNAFDHSVLDYDASQTQFANFKKLGLLADVNTIGAARSTITGFKPRNLGQPCADPTPDGYEHPLEGEVCEKRYVHRMVPEGEQKVLRALLAKHGDFGLTAMARDMKVNTLQHTEAHLRRRIAKMQAEDAAEAAAEALATEEAARRNESAAAAAGGAQLT
;
A
#
# COMPACT_ATOMS: atom_id res chain seq x y z
N GLU A 1 -67.20 -33.53 -14.36
CA GLU A 1 -67.59 -32.73 -15.52
C GLU A 1 -67.00 -31.33 -15.43
N PRO A 2 -66.59 -30.75 -16.57
CA PRO A 2 -65.96 -29.44 -16.73
C PRO A 2 -66.94 -28.38 -17.24
N LEU A 3 -66.80 -27.10 -16.88
CA LEU A 3 -67.36 -25.96 -17.63
C LEU A 3 -66.38 -24.78 -17.47
N ALA A 4 -65.47 -24.53 -18.43
CA ALA A 4 -65.68 -23.75 -19.66
C ALA A 4 -66.21 -22.32 -19.37
N ARG A 5 -65.30 -21.34 -19.35
CA ARG A 5 -65.07 -20.32 -20.42
C ARG A 5 -66.23 -19.36 -20.64
N THR A 6 -66.01 -18.08 -20.33
CA THR A 6 -66.46 -17.01 -21.24
C THR A 6 -65.61 -15.75 -21.06
N VAL A 7 -65.02 -15.32 -22.18
CA VAL A 7 -64.33 -14.05 -22.41
C VAL A 7 -65.39 -12.95 -22.52
N LEU A 8 -65.19 -11.82 -21.84
CA LEU A 8 -66.05 -10.65 -22.01
C LEU A 8 -65.20 -9.41 -22.35
N VAL A 9 -65.41 -8.96 -23.57
CA VAL A 9 -64.85 -7.76 -24.21
C VAL A 9 -65.59 -6.54 -23.67
N LEU A 10 -64.86 -5.53 -23.20
CA LEU A 10 -65.37 -4.18 -22.95
C LEU A 10 -64.37 -3.19 -23.57
N ALA A 11 -64.59 -2.77 -24.82
CA ALA A 11 -65.31 -1.55 -25.19
C ALA A 11 -64.59 -0.27 -24.70
N THR A 12 -63.87 0.36 -25.62
CA THR A 12 -63.24 1.68 -25.48
C THR A 12 -64.27 2.80 -25.62
N PRO A 13 -64.46 3.69 -24.63
CA PRO A 13 -65.23 4.92 -24.81
C PRO A 13 -64.35 6.07 -25.30
N GLY A 14 -64.84 6.73 -26.35
CA GLY A 14 -64.20 7.86 -27.03
C GLY A 14 -64.18 9.18 -26.24
N MET A 15 -63.31 10.08 -26.69
CA MET A 15 -63.13 11.44 -26.19
C MET A 15 -64.36 12.34 -26.44
N PRO A 16 -64.63 13.28 -25.52
CA PRO A 16 -65.02 14.62 -25.96
C PRO A 16 -64.25 15.79 -25.32
N ARG A 17 -63.71 16.62 -26.23
CA ARG A 17 -63.83 18.09 -26.37
C ARG A 17 -63.42 19.03 -25.22
N SER A 18 -62.35 19.78 -25.56
CA SER A 18 -62.09 21.20 -25.24
C SER A 18 -62.07 21.63 -23.77
N ILE A 19 -60.91 21.44 -23.13
CA ILE A 19 -60.48 22.31 -22.04
C ILE A 19 -59.73 23.48 -22.68
N THR A 20 -60.30 24.67 -22.51
CA THR A 20 -59.75 25.95 -22.95
C THR A 20 -58.35 26.16 -22.36
N ARG A 21 -57.38 26.50 -23.21
CA ARG A 21 -56.00 26.78 -22.78
C ARG A 21 -55.98 28.02 -21.87
N PRO A 22 -55.37 27.96 -20.67
CA PRO A 22 -55.05 29.18 -19.94
C PRO A 22 -54.05 30.02 -20.75
N LYS A 23 -54.34 31.33 -20.87
CA LYS A 23 -53.52 32.30 -21.60
C LYS A 23 -52.12 32.37 -20.98
N LYS A 24 -51.09 32.23 -21.82
CA LYS A 24 -49.68 32.42 -21.43
C LYS A 24 -49.49 33.87 -20.98
N SER A 25 -48.95 34.06 -19.78
CA SER A 25 -48.53 35.38 -19.30
C SER A 25 -47.44 35.95 -20.23
N PRO A 26 -47.42 37.28 -20.46
CA PRO A 26 -46.43 37.89 -21.32
C PRO A 26 -45.04 37.79 -20.69
N HIS A 27 -44.19 37.01 -21.38
CA HIS A 27 -42.75 37.15 -21.47
C HIS A 27 -42.04 37.89 -20.32
N ARG A 28 -41.67 37.17 -19.26
CA ARG A 28 -40.53 37.60 -18.43
C ARG A 28 -39.30 37.52 -19.34
N VAL A 29 -38.79 38.69 -19.76
CA VAL A 29 -37.57 38.80 -20.54
C VAL A 29 -36.45 38.19 -19.70
N LYS A 30 -36.04 36.97 -20.07
CA LYS A 30 -34.85 36.35 -19.50
C LYS A 30 -33.68 37.24 -19.90
N GLN A 31 -33.13 37.99 -18.95
CA GLN A 31 -31.82 38.62 -19.13
C GLN A 31 -30.88 37.49 -19.54
N LYS A 32 -30.39 37.54 -20.78
CA LYS A 32 -29.36 36.63 -21.26
C LYS A 32 -28.14 36.90 -20.41
N VAL A 33 -27.87 36.04 -19.42
CA VAL A 33 -26.57 36.02 -18.75
C VAL A 33 -25.56 35.82 -19.87
N ALA A 34 -24.74 36.85 -20.11
CA ALA A 34 -23.69 36.80 -21.11
C ALA A 34 -22.75 35.67 -20.70
N LYS A 35 -22.79 34.55 -21.43
CA LYS A 35 -21.82 33.48 -21.24
C LYS A 35 -20.44 34.10 -21.47
N PRO A 36 -19.47 33.93 -20.56
CA PRO A 36 -18.11 34.39 -20.83
C PRO A 36 -17.66 33.76 -22.14
N LYS A 37 -17.12 34.57 -23.06
CA LYS A 37 -16.55 34.07 -24.31
C LYS A 37 -15.49 33.04 -23.91
N SER A 38 -15.78 31.75 -24.10
CA SER A 38 -14.78 30.70 -23.93
C SER A 38 -13.65 31.07 -24.88
N GLN A 39 -12.50 31.48 -24.35
CA GLN A 39 -11.30 31.57 -25.16
C GLN A 39 -11.16 30.19 -25.82
N LYS A 40 -11.16 30.16 -27.15
CA LYS A 40 -10.85 28.93 -27.88
C LYS A 40 -9.40 28.62 -27.54
N ILE A 41 -9.19 27.83 -26.49
CA ILE A 41 -7.91 27.18 -26.25
C ILE A 41 -7.72 26.33 -27.49
N ALA A 42 -6.74 26.70 -28.31
CA ALA A 42 -6.35 25.90 -29.45
C ALA A 42 -6.12 24.49 -28.91
N LYS A 43 -6.90 23.51 -29.37
CA LYS A 43 -6.68 22.12 -29.03
C LYS A 43 -5.24 21.83 -29.48
N PRO A 44 -4.29 21.54 -28.56
CA PRO A 44 -2.97 21.16 -29.00
C PRO A 44 -3.14 19.79 -29.64
N ASN A 45 -3.13 19.74 -30.98
CA ASN A 45 -3.17 18.57 -31.86
C ASN A 45 -3.43 17.25 -31.10
N ALA A 46 -4.68 17.08 -30.66
CA ALA A 46 -5.06 15.92 -29.89
C ALA A 46 -5.24 14.78 -30.89
N PHE A 47 -4.20 13.97 -31.09
CA PHE A 47 -4.26 12.64 -31.69
C PHE A 47 -5.34 12.51 -32.79
N ASP A 48 -5.18 13.24 -33.90
CA ASP A 48 -6.10 13.13 -35.05
C ASP A 48 -5.83 11.84 -35.87
N HIS A 49 -4.78 11.08 -35.53
CA HIS A 49 -4.38 9.86 -36.24
C HIS A 49 -4.98 8.63 -35.56
N SER A 50 -5.87 7.95 -36.28
CA SER A 50 -6.47 6.70 -35.82
C SER A 50 -5.45 5.55 -35.90
N VAL A 51 -5.67 4.47 -35.13
CA VAL A 51 -4.85 3.23 -35.19
C VAL A 51 -4.78 2.65 -36.62
N LEU A 52 -5.66 3.10 -37.53
CA LEU A 52 -5.72 2.68 -38.93
C LEU A 52 -4.67 3.35 -39.83
N ASP A 53 -3.94 4.38 -39.36
CA ASP A 53 -2.91 5.07 -40.15
C ASP A 53 -1.53 4.36 -40.10
N TYR A 54 -1.50 3.09 -39.68
CA TYR A 54 -0.27 2.30 -39.61
C TYR A 54 0.17 1.80 -40.99
N ASP A 55 1.32 2.28 -41.45
CA ASP A 55 1.88 1.93 -42.76
C ASP A 55 3.05 0.94 -42.61
N ALA A 56 2.85 -0.32 -43.01
CA ALA A 56 3.86 -1.36 -42.90
C ALA A 56 5.11 -1.13 -43.77
N SER A 57 5.05 -0.21 -44.74
CA SER A 57 6.19 0.13 -45.60
C SER A 57 7.17 1.09 -44.94
N GLN A 58 6.77 1.76 -43.85
CA GLN A 58 7.60 2.72 -43.12
C GLN A 58 8.25 2.07 -41.90
N THR A 59 9.29 2.73 -41.38
CA THR A 59 9.91 2.28 -40.13
C THR A 59 8.94 2.43 -38.97
N GLN A 60 8.98 1.48 -38.03
CA GLN A 60 8.13 1.50 -36.83
C GLN A 60 8.24 2.82 -36.06
N PHE A 61 9.44 3.42 -36.04
CA PHE A 61 9.68 4.71 -35.41
C PHE A 61 8.92 5.86 -36.09
N ALA A 62 8.87 5.89 -37.42
CA ALA A 62 8.10 6.89 -38.16
C ALA A 62 6.60 6.73 -37.90
N ASN A 63 6.10 5.49 -37.84
CA ASN A 63 4.70 5.19 -37.53
C ASN A 63 4.34 5.62 -36.10
N PHE A 64 5.16 5.31 -35.10
CA PHE A 64 4.89 5.73 -33.72
C PHE A 64 5.03 7.23 -33.51
N LYS A 65 5.90 7.89 -34.28
CA LYS A 65 5.99 9.35 -34.29
C LYS A 65 4.73 9.99 -34.90
N LYS A 66 4.22 9.45 -36.02
CA LYS A 66 2.98 9.90 -36.65
C LYS A 66 1.76 9.68 -35.75
N LEU A 67 1.68 8.51 -35.11
CA LEU A 67 0.64 8.19 -34.14
C LEU A 67 0.76 8.98 -32.83
N GLY A 68 1.80 9.81 -32.63
CA GLY A 68 1.97 10.61 -31.41
C GLY A 68 2.39 9.80 -30.17
N LEU A 69 2.69 8.51 -30.31
CA LEU A 69 3.10 7.62 -29.21
C LEU A 69 4.50 7.94 -28.67
N LEU A 70 5.35 8.54 -29.50
CA LEU A 70 6.69 9.00 -29.12
C LEU A 70 6.72 10.46 -28.63
N ALA A 71 5.58 11.10 -28.43
CA ALA A 71 5.54 12.45 -27.86
C ALA A 71 6.02 12.42 -26.40
N ASP A 72 6.99 13.28 -26.06
CA ASP A 72 7.53 13.36 -24.71
C ASP A 72 6.45 13.87 -23.74
N VAL A 73 6.12 13.07 -22.73
CA VAL A 73 5.08 13.33 -21.73
C VAL A 73 5.27 14.69 -21.06
N ASN A 74 6.51 15.16 -20.95
CA ASN A 74 6.82 16.47 -20.36
C ASN A 74 6.56 17.64 -21.31
N THR A 75 6.62 17.42 -22.62
CA THR A 75 6.28 18.43 -23.64
C THR A 75 4.77 18.57 -23.83
N ILE A 76 4.01 17.52 -23.51
CA ILE A 76 2.55 17.53 -23.42
C ILE A 76 2.15 18.18 -22.07
N GLY A 77 2.54 19.45 -21.86
CA GLY A 77 2.17 20.25 -20.69
C GLY A 77 0.65 20.42 -20.49
N ALA A 78 -0.16 19.93 -21.43
CA ALA A 78 -1.61 19.87 -21.35
C ALA A 78 -2.14 18.66 -20.56
N ALA A 79 -1.44 17.52 -20.50
CA ALA A 79 -2.03 16.30 -19.93
C ALA A 79 -2.36 16.44 -18.43
N ARG A 80 -1.53 17.17 -17.68
CA ARG A 80 -1.79 17.43 -16.25
C ARG A 80 -2.96 18.40 -16.00
N SER A 81 -3.22 19.32 -16.92
CA SER A 81 -4.31 20.32 -16.79
C SER A 81 -5.63 19.85 -17.43
N THR A 82 -5.58 18.88 -18.35
CA THR A 82 -6.77 18.30 -19.00
C THR A 82 -7.39 17.15 -18.20
N ILE A 83 -6.71 16.58 -17.21
CA ILE A 83 -7.32 15.62 -16.28
C ILE A 83 -8.18 16.42 -15.29
N THR A 84 -9.36 16.83 -15.75
CA THR A 84 -10.39 17.40 -14.89
C THR A 84 -10.86 16.34 -13.90
N GLY A 85 -10.83 16.65 -12.60
CA GLY A 85 -11.28 15.73 -11.54
C GLY A 85 -10.18 14.98 -10.78
N PHE A 86 -8.93 14.98 -11.27
CA PHE A 86 -7.80 14.42 -10.53
C PHE A 86 -7.12 15.52 -9.71
N LYS A 87 -7.55 15.69 -8.45
CA LYS A 87 -6.85 16.55 -7.50
C LYS A 87 -5.58 15.80 -7.05
N PRO A 88 -4.37 16.22 -7.45
CA PRO A 88 -3.15 15.56 -6.98
C PRO A 88 -3.14 15.62 -5.45
N ARG A 89 -2.95 14.47 -4.80
CA ARG A 89 -2.88 14.39 -3.36
C ARG A 89 -1.69 15.23 -2.89
N ASN A 90 -1.96 16.29 -2.14
CA ASN A 90 -0.90 17.00 -1.44
C ASN A 90 -0.29 16.03 -0.43
N LEU A 91 1.04 15.85 -0.47
CA LEU A 91 1.77 15.08 0.53
C LEU A 91 1.34 15.58 1.92
N GLY A 92 0.75 14.70 2.73
CA GLY A 92 0.34 15.00 4.11
C GLY A 92 -1.15 15.22 4.34
N GLN A 93 -2.02 15.20 3.32
CA GLN A 93 -3.46 15.11 3.61
C GLN A 93 -3.88 13.66 3.92
N PRO A 94 -4.51 13.40 5.09
CA PRO A 94 -5.03 12.08 5.42
C PRO A 94 -6.08 11.66 4.40
N CYS A 95 -6.02 10.40 3.95
CA CYS A 95 -6.85 9.87 2.88
C CYS A 95 -8.31 9.61 3.27
N ALA A 96 -8.67 9.80 4.53
CA ALA A 96 -10.01 9.59 5.06
C ALA A 96 -10.26 10.60 6.18
N ASP A 97 -11.52 10.96 6.38
CA ASP A 97 -11.95 11.56 7.64
C ASP A 97 -11.52 10.61 8.78
N PRO A 98 -10.94 11.12 9.89
CA PRO A 98 -10.57 10.26 11.00
C PRO A 98 -11.81 9.46 11.40
N THR A 99 -11.66 8.13 11.44
CA THR A 99 -12.73 7.24 11.87
C THR A 99 -13.25 7.77 13.22
N PRO A 100 -14.56 8.02 13.37
CA PRO A 100 -15.08 8.58 14.62
C PRO A 100 -14.68 7.71 15.81
N ASP A 101 -14.29 8.35 16.91
CA ASP A 101 -13.84 7.69 18.13
C ASP A 101 -14.88 6.63 18.57
N GLY A 102 -14.49 5.36 18.55
CA GLY A 102 -15.35 4.22 18.92
C GLY A 102 -15.93 3.40 17.76
N TYR A 103 -15.60 3.70 16.50
CA TYR A 103 -15.94 2.83 15.36
C TYR A 103 -14.85 1.78 15.16
N GLU A 104 -15.08 0.57 15.67
CA GLU A 104 -14.25 -0.62 15.40
C GLU A 104 -14.44 -1.03 13.94
N HIS A 105 -13.37 -1.05 13.15
CA HIS A 105 -13.48 -1.45 11.76
C HIS A 105 -13.81 -2.96 11.70
N PRO A 106 -14.80 -3.42 10.91
CA PRO A 106 -15.24 -4.83 10.91
C PRO A 106 -14.12 -5.86 10.69
N LEU A 107 -13.05 -5.44 10.00
CA LEU A 107 -11.89 -6.28 9.70
C LEU A 107 -10.88 -6.38 10.85
N GLU A 108 -10.98 -5.60 11.93
CA GLU A 108 -10.02 -5.64 13.05
C GLU A 108 -9.99 -7.01 13.74
N GLY A 109 -11.12 -7.73 13.77
CA GLY A 109 -11.19 -9.11 14.27
C GLY A 109 -10.67 -10.18 13.31
N GLU A 110 -10.53 -9.86 12.01
CA GLU A 110 -10.05 -10.78 10.98
C GLU A 110 -8.55 -10.60 10.69
N VAL A 111 -7.98 -9.43 11.03
CA VAL A 111 -6.55 -9.19 10.90
C VAL A 111 -5.83 -9.96 12.01
N CYS A 112 -5.21 -11.09 11.64
CA CYS A 112 -4.25 -11.77 12.49
C CYS A 112 -3.26 -10.75 13.06
N GLU A 113 -3.09 -10.75 14.39
CA GLU A 113 -2.06 -9.96 15.05
C GLU A 113 -0.73 -10.18 14.33
N LYS A 114 0.02 -9.08 14.09
CA LYS A 114 1.32 -9.14 13.42
C LYS A 114 2.26 -10.02 14.24
N ARG A 115 2.36 -11.29 13.86
CA ARG A 115 3.33 -12.22 14.41
C ARG A 115 4.71 -11.84 13.88
N TYR A 116 5.46 -11.09 14.68
CA TYR A 116 6.85 -10.80 14.37
C TYR A 116 7.67 -12.08 14.52
N VAL A 117 8.17 -12.59 13.40
CA VAL A 117 9.11 -13.71 13.41
C VAL A 117 10.51 -13.14 13.62
N HIS A 118 11.06 -13.33 14.82
CA HIS A 118 12.46 -13.01 15.09
C HIS A 118 13.35 -14.01 14.36
N ARG A 119 14.05 -13.56 13.31
CA ARG A 119 15.01 -14.41 12.58
C ARG A 119 16.39 -14.28 13.20
N MET A 120 16.93 -15.34 13.78
CA MET A 120 18.26 -15.31 14.40
C MET A 120 19.38 -15.07 13.36
N VAL A 121 20.57 -14.67 13.80
CA VAL A 121 21.76 -14.69 12.93
C VAL A 121 22.15 -16.16 12.68
N PRO A 122 22.28 -16.62 11.42
CA PRO A 122 22.73 -17.97 11.11
C PRO A 122 24.11 -18.25 11.70
N GLU A 123 24.31 -19.47 12.21
CA GLU A 123 25.57 -19.88 12.86
C GLU A 123 26.81 -19.66 11.99
N GLY A 124 26.70 -19.91 10.68
CA GLY A 124 27.80 -19.70 9.74
C GLY A 124 28.25 -18.24 9.68
N GLU A 125 27.31 -17.30 9.72
CA GLU A 125 27.63 -15.87 9.76
C GLU A 125 28.19 -15.46 11.13
N GLN A 126 27.66 -16.00 12.23
CA GLN A 126 28.17 -15.71 13.58
C GLN A 126 29.66 -16.05 13.70
N LYS A 127 30.09 -17.19 13.14
CA LYS A 127 31.52 -17.58 13.14
C LYS A 127 32.41 -16.55 12.44
N VAL A 128 31.96 -16.04 11.29
CA VAL A 128 32.69 -15.01 10.54
C VAL A 128 32.74 -13.70 11.31
N LEU A 129 31.62 -13.28 11.92
CA LEU A 129 31.55 -12.05 12.71
C LEU A 129 32.42 -12.12 13.96
N ARG A 130 32.42 -13.26 14.68
CA ARG A 130 33.31 -13.50 15.82
C ARG A 130 34.78 -13.48 15.40
N ALA A 131 35.12 -14.05 14.24
CA ALA A 131 36.48 -13.98 13.70
C ALA A 131 36.90 -12.54 13.32
N LEU A 132 35.97 -11.74 12.78
CA LEU A 132 36.21 -10.32 12.49
C LEU A 132 36.44 -9.52 13.78
N LEU A 133 35.61 -9.75 14.81
CA LEU A 133 35.73 -9.09 16.12
C LEU A 133 37.03 -9.47 16.81
N ALA A 134 37.41 -10.74 16.77
CA ALA A 134 38.68 -11.21 17.34
C ALA A 134 39.91 -10.59 16.66
N LYS A 135 39.83 -10.26 15.36
CA LYS A 135 40.96 -9.65 14.62
C LYS A 135 41.03 -8.13 14.73
N HIS A 136 39.90 -7.44 14.58
CA HIS A 136 39.84 -5.98 14.42
C HIS A 136 39.26 -5.25 15.65
N GLY A 137 38.77 -6.00 16.64
CA GLY A 137 38.09 -5.46 17.84
C GLY A 137 36.70 -4.90 17.54
N ASP A 138 36.08 -4.28 18.55
CA ASP A 138 34.68 -3.83 18.49
C ASP A 138 34.47 -2.55 17.66
N PHE A 139 35.50 -1.71 17.57
CA PHE A 139 35.41 -0.39 16.94
C PHE A 139 35.96 -0.36 15.50
N GLY A 140 36.49 -1.48 15.00
CA GLY A 140 37.19 -1.59 13.72
C GLY A 140 36.31 -1.84 12.49
N LEU A 141 35.09 -1.28 12.40
CA LEU A 141 34.13 -1.58 11.33
C LEU A 141 34.67 -1.32 9.90
N THR A 142 35.41 -0.23 9.71
CA THR A 142 36.02 0.13 8.42
C THR A 142 37.13 -0.85 8.02
N ALA A 143 37.89 -1.34 9.00
CA ALA A 143 38.93 -2.35 8.79
C ALA A 143 38.33 -3.73 8.49
N MET A 144 37.27 -4.12 9.20
CA MET A 144 36.51 -5.35 8.96
C MET A 144 35.91 -5.39 7.54
N ALA A 145 35.33 -4.28 7.08
CA ALA A 145 34.74 -4.20 5.75
C ALA A 145 35.80 -4.40 4.64
N ARG A 146 37.03 -3.93 4.87
CA ARG A 146 38.16 -4.06 3.94
C ARG A 146 38.92 -5.39 4.05
N ASP A 147 38.67 -6.19 5.09
CA ASP A 147 39.34 -7.48 5.28
C ASP A 147 38.82 -8.52 4.28
N MET A 148 39.44 -8.58 3.11
CA MET A 148 39.07 -9.51 2.04
C MET A 148 39.22 -11.00 2.41
N LYS A 149 39.99 -11.33 3.46
CA LYS A 149 40.24 -12.74 3.82
C LYS A 149 39.13 -13.28 4.70
N VAL A 150 38.66 -12.49 5.65
CA VAL A 150 37.62 -12.92 6.60
C VAL A 150 36.23 -12.50 6.12
N ASN A 151 36.10 -11.30 5.56
CA ASN A 151 34.84 -10.80 4.99
C ASN A 151 34.70 -11.29 3.53
N THR A 152 34.54 -12.60 3.36
CA THR A 152 34.47 -13.26 2.04
C THR A 152 33.32 -12.74 1.18
N LEU A 153 32.19 -12.41 1.81
CA LEU A 153 30.99 -11.87 1.16
C LEU A 153 31.05 -10.35 0.95
N GLN A 154 32.18 -9.71 1.28
CA GLN A 154 32.41 -8.27 1.11
C GLN A 154 31.28 -7.41 1.68
N HIS A 155 30.80 -7.78 2.87
CA HIS A 155 29.76 -7.03 3.55
C HIS A 155 30.19 -5.58 3.81
N THR A 156 29.28 -4.66 3.54
CA THR A 156 29.48 -3.24 3.81
C THR A 156 29.49 -2.97 5.31
N GLU A 157 30.10 -1.85 5.71
CA GLU A 157 30.19 -1.43 7.12
C GLU A 157 28.81 -1.36 7.80
N ALA A 158 27.81 -0.82 7.10
CA ALA A 158 26.44 -0.73 7.61
C ALA A 158 25.78 -2.09 7.79
N HIS A 159 26.15 -3.08 6.98
CA HIS A 159 25.68 -4.45 7.13
C HIS A 159 26.33 -5.12 8.35
N LEU A 160 27.66 -5.06 8.44
CA LEU A 160 28.41 -5.60 9.57
C LEU A 160 27.95 -5.01 10.90
N ARG A 161 27.75 -3.68 10.98
CA ARG A 161 27.24 -3.01 12.18
C ARG A 161 25.88 -3.57 12.63
N ARG A 162 24.93 -3.71 11.71
CA ARG A 162 23.60 -4.26 12.01
C ARG A 162 23.69 -5.71 12.48
N ARG A 163 24.57 -6.50 11.86
CA ARG A 163 24.70 -7.92 12.15
C ARG A 163 25.40 -8.19 13.48
N ILE A 164 26.46 -7.45 13.78
CA ILE A 164 27.17 -7.50 15.06
C ILE A 164 26.24 -7.08 16.19
N ALA A 165 25.52 -5.96 16.05
CA ALA A 165 24.57 -5.50 17.06
C ALA A 165 23.48 -6.53 17.34
N LYS A 166 22.99 -7.19 16.28
CA LYS A 166 22.02 -8.27 16.41
C LYS A 166 22.60 -9.50 17.11
N MET A 167 23.78 -9.95 16.71
CA MET A 167 24.47 -11.08 17.34
C MET A 167 24.72 -10.81 18.84
N GLN A 168 25.18 -9.60 19.20
CA GLN A 168 25.40 -9.22 20.60
C GLN A 168 24.11 -9.17 21.40
N ALA A 169 22.99 -8.73 20.81
CA ALA A 169 21.69 -8.76 21.47
C ALA A 169 21.20 -10.20 21.69
N GLU A 170 21.48 -11.10 20.76
CA GLU A 170 21.19 -12.53 20.88
C GLU A 170 22.06 -13.19 21.96
N ASP A 171 23.39 -13.00 21.91
CA ASP A 171 24.33 -13.51 22.91
C ASP A 171 23.99 -12.98 24.33
N ALA A 172 23.58 -11.70 24.46
CA ALA A 172 23.17 -11.12 25.73
C ALA A 172 21.83 -11.68 26.25
N ALA A 173 20.88 -11.96 25.35
CA ALA A 173 19.61 -12.57 25.72
C ALA A 173 19.81 -14.02 26.19
N GLU A 174 20.70 -14.77 25.53
CA GLU A 174 21.09 -16.13 25.95
C GLU A 174 21.76 -16.11 27.33
N ALA A 175 22.74 -15.23 27.54
CA ALA A 175 23.39 -15.10 28.85
C ALA A 175 22.41 -14.72 29.98
N ALA A 176 21.42 -13.85 29.70
CA ALA A 176 20.38 -13.52 30.66
C ALA A 176 19.45 -14.70 30.97
N ALA A 177 19.10 -15.51 29.95
CA ALA A 177 18.29 -16.70 30.14
C ALA A 177 19.04 -17.78 30.94
N GLU A 178 20.33 -17.96 30.69
CA GLU A 178 21.18 -18.87 31.48
C GLU A 178 21.29 -18.41 32.94
N ALA A 179 21.48 -17.11 33.20
CA ALA A 179 21.52 -16.58 34.56
C ALA A 179 20.21 -16.88 35.31
N LEU A 180 19.06 -16.60 34.70
CA LEU A 180 17.75 -16.93 35.28
C LEU A 180 17.59 -18.43 35.54
N ALA A 181 18.03 -19.28 34.61
CA ALA A 181 17.96 -20.73 34.78
C ALA A 181 18.84 -21.22 35.95
N THR A 182 20.04 -20.65 36.13
CA THR A 182 20.91 -20.98 37.27
C THR A 182 20.32 -20.53 38.59
N GLU A 183 19.68 -19.36 38.64
CA GLU A 183 18.97 -18.87 39.81
C GLU A 183 17.77 -19.76 40.16
N GLU A 184 16.99 -20.18 39.16
CA GLU A 184 15.88 -21.11 39.36
C GLU A 184 16.35 -22.48 39.84
N ALA A 185 17.47 -22.99 39.31
CA ALA A 185 18.07 -24.24 39.76
C ALA A 185 18.56 -24.14 41.20
N ALA A 186 19.18 -23.01 41.59
CA ALA A 186 19.57 -22.75 42.97
C ALA A 186 18.35 -22.74 43.91
N ARG A 187 17.27 -22.04 43.54
CA ARG A 187 16.01 -22.02 44.31
C ARG A 187 15.38 -23.41 44.45
N ARG A 188 15.42 -24.24 43.39
CA ARG A 188 14.94 -25.63 43.45
C ARG A 188 15.77 -26.49 44.41
N ASN A 189 17.09 -26.35 44.40
CA ASN A 189 17.96 -27.10 45.31
C ASN A 189 17.77 -26.68 46.77
N GLU A 190 17.62 -25.38 47.05
CA GLU A 190 17.34 -24.87 48.40
C GLU A 190 16.01 -25.37 48.95
N SER A 191 14.94 -25.33 48.13
CA SER A 191 13.62 -25.86 48.55
C SER A 191 13.62 -27.38 48.77
N ALA A 192 14.37 -28.14 47.96
CA ALA A 192 14.54 -29.58 48.16
C ALA A 192 15.30 -29.90 49.46
N ALA A 193 16.34 -29.12 49.81
CA ALA A 193 17.07 -29.28 51.05
C ALA A 193 16.20 -28.96 52.28
N ALA A 194 15.36 -27.92 52.21
CA ALA A 194 14.41 -27.59 53.28
C ALA A 194 13.36 -28.69 53.52
N ALA A 195 12.87 -29.32 52.45
CA ALA A 195 11.93 -30.43 52.55
C ALA A 195 12.56 -31.69 53.18
N ALA A 196 13.83 -31.98 52.88
CA ALA A 196 14.55 -33.11 53.46
C ALA A 196 14.87 -32.93 54.95
N GLY A 197 15.17 -31.70 55.39
CA GLY A 197 15.44 -31.39 56.80
C GLY A 197 14.22 -31.51 57.72
N GLY A 198 13.00 -31.32 57.19
CA GLY A 198 11.76 -31.46 57.94
C GLY A 198 11.39 -32.91 58.31
N ALA A 199 11.94 -33.90 57.62
CA ALA A 199 11.60 -35.32 57.81
C ALA A 199 12.38 -36.01 58.96
N GLN A 200 13.37 -35.35 59.57
CA GLN A 200 14.18 -35.92 60.66
C GLN A 200 13.70 -35.54 62.06
N LEU A 201 12.63 -34.73 62.19
CA LEU A 201 12.13 -34.20 63.47
C LEU A 201 10.74 -34.75 63.87
N THR A 202 10.23 -35.79 63.19
CA THR A 202 8.99 -36.50 63.52
C THR A 202 9.28 -37.95 63.83
#